data_AF-A0A250EBX4-F1
#
_entry.id   AF-A0A250EBX4-F1
#
_cell.length_a   1.000
_cell.length_b   1.000
_cell.length_c   1.000
_cell.angle_alpha   90.00
_cell.angle_beta   90.00
_cell.angle_gamma   90.00
#
_symmetry.space_group_name_H-M   'P 1'
#
loop_
_entity.id
_entity.type
_entity.pdbx_description
1 polymer ?
#
loop_
_entity_poly.entity_id
_entity_poly.type
_entity_poly.pdbx_seq_one_letter_code
_entity_poly.pdbx_strand_id
1 'polypeptide(L)'
;MGIFEKRESYKPFEYPEVMDFVDAMHRSFWVHSEVEFTADIQDFKSNLSIIEKEAVKRALLGIAQVEVSVKTFWGDLYDLFPKPEFNGLGATFAECEFRHSEAYSRLLEVLGYNNEFENLLEVPIFKERNNVLKEYLAKNKENAMERILFFTLIIENASLFSQFATILSFTRFKGYMKNVANIIAWTSVDEQLHANAGIYILRKIFEENPEMKERAKEEATDFIRNYIALEDKMLEWIFEEGEIEFFTKEDLANYMRYRLDDSLTQLGLGKPFGITNEQAKPMLWFEEEVFSNELDDFFAKRPTAYTKHDKSISEHDLF
;
A
#
# COMPACT_ATOMS: atom_id res chain seq x y z
N MET A 1 6.48 -32.36 5.61
CA MET A 1 7.18 -31.52 6.60
C MET A 1 6.37 -30.26 6.73
N GLY A 2 6.26 -29.69 7.93
CA GLY A 2 5.50 -28.45 8.12
C GLY A 2 6.18 -27.24 7.49
N ILE A 3 5.45 -26.13 7.37
CA ILE A 3 5.91 -24.85 6.81
C ILE A 3 7.10 -24.28 7.58
N PHE A 4 7.14 -24.53 8.89
CA PHE A 4 8.22 -24.13 9.79
C PHE A 4 9.44 -25.07 9.77
N GLU A 5 9.34 -26.24 9.15
CA GLU A 5 10.43 -27.22 9.14
C GLU A 5 11.38 -26.99 7.96
N LYS A 6 12.69 -26.98 8.21
CA LYS A 6 13.67 -26.70 7.15
C LYS A 6 13.68 -27.76 6.05
N ARG A 7 13.66 -27.31 4.79
CA ARG A 7 13.95 -28.17 3.63
C ARG A 7 15.27 -27.76 2.97
N GLU A 8 16.23 -28.67 2.91
CA GLU A 8 17.55 -28.42 2.28
C GLU A 8 17.51 -28.49 0.75
N SER A 9 16.73 -29.41 0.18
CA SER A 9 16.64 -29.57 -1.27
C SER A 9 15.93 -28.37 -1.91
N TYR A 10 16.53 -27.80 -2.96
CA TYR A 10 15.92 -26.67 -3.67
C TYR A 10 14.53 -27.00 -4.23
N LYS A 11 14.40 -28.10 -4.97
CA LYS A 11 13.15 -28.59 -5.57
C LYS A 11 12.91 -30.07 -5.24
N PRO A 12 11.66 -30.57 -5.36
CA PRO A 12 10.44 -29.83 -5.70
C PRO A 12 9.99 -28.88 -4.58
N PHE A 13 9.28 -27.81 -4.94
CA PHE A 13 8.70 -26.89 -3.95
C PHE A 13 7.50 -27.54 -3.26
N GLU A 14 7.40 -27.34 -1.95
CA GLU A 14 6.26 -27.77 -1.14
C GLU A 14 5.10 -26.76 -1.28
N TYR A 15 5.43 -25.49 -1.55
CA TYR A 15 4.50 -24.39 -1.75
C TYR A 15 4.71 -23.74 -3.13
N PRO A 16 4.38 -24.45 -4.24
CA PRO A 16 4.67 -23.96 -5.59
C PRO A 16 3.92 -22.67 -5.95
N GLU A 17 2.76 -22.38 -5.33
CA GLU A 17 1.97 -21.17 -5.57
C GLU A 17 2.71 -19.89 -5.15
N VAL A 18 3.76 -20.01 -4.33
CA VAL A 18 4.66 -18.90 -4.00
C VAL A 18 5.23 -18.24 -5.27
N MET A 19 5.46 -19.02 -6.33
CA MET A 19 5.98 -18.49 -7.59
C MET A 19 5.01 -17.58 -8.32
N ASP A 20 3.70 -17.71 -8.11
CA ASP A 20 2.71 -16.84 -8.75
C ASP A 20 2.86 -15.39 -8.25
N PHE A 21 3.17 -15.21 -6.96
CA PHE A 21 3.45 -13.90 -6.36
C PHE A 21 4.79 -13.33 -6.84
N VAL A 22 5.84 -14.15 -6.90
CA VAL A 22 7.15 -13.75 -7.42
C VAL A 22 7.03 -13.30 -8.88
N ASP A 23 6.34 -14.07 -9.71
CA ASP A 23 6.16 -13.76 -11.12
C ASP A 23 5.24 -12.54 -11.32
N ALA A 24 4.26 -12.31 -10.44
CA ALA A 24 3.46 -11.09 -10.46
C ALA A 24 4.30 -9.85 -10.16
N MET A 25 5.14 -9.91 -9.12
CA MET A 25 6.03 -8.79 -8.75
C MET A 25 7.03 -8.47 -9.87
N HIS A 26 7.55 -9.49 -10.56
CA HIS A 26 8.41 -9.25 -11.73
C HIS A 26 7.67 -8.57 -12.89
N ARG A 27 6.36 -8.82 -13.05
CA ARG A 27 5.55 -8.18 -14.10
C ARG A 27 5.18 -6.75 -13.76
N SER A 28 4.98 -6.43 -12.49
CA SER A 28 4.65 -5.08 -12.02
C SER A 28 5.87 -4.20 -11.74
N PHE A 29 7.10 -4.65 -12.05
CA PHE A 29 8.33 -3.92 -11.70
C PHE A 29 8.33 -2.46 -12.22
N TRP A 30 8.63 -1.53 -11.32
CA TRP A 30 8.70 -0.09 -11.60
C TRP A 30 9.74 0.60 -10.71
N VAL A 31 10.30 1.73 -11.17
CA VAL A 31 11.15 2.60 -10.34
C VAL A 31 10.79 4.07 -10.53
N HIS A 32 10.86 4.86 -9.45
CA HIS A 32 10.44 6.27 -9.46
C HIS A 32 11.25 7.16 -10.44
N SER A 33 12.46 6.73 -10.85
CA SER A 33 13.28 7.47 -11.81
C SER A 33 12.68 7.54 -13.22
N GLU A 34 11.65 6.75 -13.49
CA GLU A 34 10.88 6.78 -14.74
C GLU A 34 9.81 7.89 -14.76
N VAL A 35 9.59 8.55 -13.62
CA VAL A 35 8.50 9.51 -13.43
C VAL A 35 9.06 10.92 -13.21
N GLU A 36 8.38 11.91 -13.79
CA GLU A 36 8.69 13.34 -13.69
C GLU A 36 7.51 14.07 -13.03
N PHE A 37 7.78 14.97 -12.09
CA PHE A 37 6.76 15.56 -11.20
C PHE A 37 6.55 17.07 -11.39
N THR A 38 7.12 17.70 -12.42
CA THR A 38 7.05 19.16 -12.60
C THR A 38 5.60 19.64 -12.75
N ALA A 39 4.77 18.88 -13.48
CA ALA A 39 3.34 19.18 -13.62
C ALA A 39 2.61 19.11 -12.27
N ASP A 40 2.89 18.09 -11.47
CA ASP A 40 2.31 17.85 -10.15
C ASP A 40 2.71 18.94 -9.16
N ILE A 41 3.97 19.39 -9.20
CA ILE A 41 4.43 20.54 -8.40
C ILE A 41 3.62 21.79 -8.76
N GLN A 42 3.33 21.99 -10.04
CA GLN A 42 2.56 23.14 -10.51
C GLN A 42 1.09 23.05 -10.08
N ASP A 43 0.47 21.87 -10.20
CA ASP A 43 -0.86 21.61 -9.69
C ASP A 43 -0.95 21.87 -8.18
N PHE A 44 0.00 21.31 -7.43
CA PHE A 44 0.09 21.46 -5.99
C PHE A 44 0.24 22.92 -5.56
N LYS A 45 1.08 23.69 -6.27
CA LYS A 45 1.35 25.10 -5.88
C LYS A 45 0.24 26.04 -6.31
N SER A 46 -0.36 25.85 -7.47
CA SER A 46 -1.26 26.84 -8.07
C SER A 46 -2.73 26.47 -8.08
N ASN A 47 -3.08 25.17 -8.09
CA ASN A 47 -4.45 24.73 -8.33
C ASN A 47 -5.14 24.17 -7.08
N LEU A 48 -4.38 23.59 -6.14
CA LEU A 48 -4.94 23.07 -4.89
C LEU A 48 -5.26 24.18 -3.89
N SER A 49 -6.38 24.04 -3.18
CA SER A 49 -6.73 24.89 -2.04
C SER A 49 -5.79 24.64 -0.84
N ILE A 50 -5.82 25.49 0.19
CA ILE A 50 -5.00 25.28 1.40
C ILE A 50 -5.36 23.94 2.07
N ILE A 51 -6.66 23.64 2.18
CA ILE A 51 -7.18 22.39 2.76
C ILE A 51 -6.66 21.18 1.96
N GLU A 52 -6.71 21.28 0.63
CA GLU A 52 -6.28 20.20 -0.27
C GLU A 52 -4.77 19.97 -0.22
N LYS A 53 -3.97 21.05 -0.16
CA LYS A 53 -2.52 20.96 -0.01
C LYS A 53 -2.15 20.26 1.29
N GLU A 54 -2.84 20.60 2.38
CA GLU A 54 -2.62 19.96 3.68
C GLU A 54 -3.03 18.49 3.67
N ALA A 55 -4.17 18.13 3.10
CA ALA A 55 -4.56 16.73 2.95
C ALA A 55 -3.54 15.90 2.14
N VAL A 56 -3.07 16.42 0.99
CA VAL A 56 -2.04 15.74 0.17
C VAL A 56 -0.72 15.63 0.91
N LYS A 57 -0.24 16.73 1.52
CA LYS A 57 1.01 16.74 2.30
C LYS A 57 0.97 15.72 3.43
N ARG A 58 -0.11 15.74 4.22
CA ARG A 58 -0.27 14.88 5.38
C ARG A 58 -0.44 13.42 4.98
N ALA A 59 -1.19 13.13 3.91
CA ALA A 59 -1.25 11.79 3.33
C ALA A 59 0.14 11.27 2.92
N LEU A 60 0.94 12.07 2.22
CA LEU A 60 2.30 11.70 1.82
C LEU A 60 3.25 11.48 3.01
N LEU A 61 3.19 12.33 4.03
CA LEU A 61 3.93 12.14 5.28
C LEU A 61 3.48 10.86 6.01
N GLY A 62 2.18 10.58 6.01
CA GLY A 62 1.58 9.36 6.57
C GLY A 62 2.11 8.08 5.90
N ILE A 63 2.23 8.10 4.58
CA ILE A 63 2.82 7.02 3.77
C ILE A 63 4.31 6.90 4.08
N ALA A 64 5.04 8.01 3.98
CA ALA A 64 6.49 8.02 4.17
C ALA A 64 6.91 7.50 5.55
N GLN A 65 6.07 7.65 6.58
CA GLN A 65 6.38 7.10 7.91
C GLN A 65 6.51 5.58 7.93
N VAL A 66 5.76 4.89 7.07
CA VAL A 66 5.83 3.43 6.91
C VAL A 66 6.89 3.08 5.87
N GLU A 67 6.83 3.76 4.73
CA GLU A 67 7.59 3.41 3.53
C GLU A 67 9.06 3.82 3.57
N VAL A 68 9.37 5.00 4.10
CA VAL A 68 10.75 5.52 4.21
C VAL A 68 11.36 4.99 5.51
N SER A 69 11.45 3.66 5.59
CA SER A 69 12.00 2.95 6.73
C SER A 69 12.70 1.66 6.29
N VAL A 70 13.56 1.10 7.15
CA VAL A 70 14.19 -0.20 6.89
C VAL A 70 13.17 -1.30 7.20
N LYS A 71 12.50 -1.81 6.16
CA LYS A 71 11.50 -2.88 6.24
C LYS A 71 12.18 -4.25 6.08
N THR A 72 12.41 -4.95 7.20
CA THR A 72 13.16 -6.23 7.16
C THR A 72 12.28 -7.47 7.13
N PHE A 73 10.97 -7.36 7.36
CA PHE A 73 10.10 -8.52 7.57
C PHE A 73 10.15 -9.51 6.40
N TRP A 74 9.98 -9.04 5.17
CA TRP A 74 10.06 -9.89 3.97
C TRP A 74 11.47 -10.45 3.77
N GLY A 75 12.52 -9.67 4.00
CA GLY A 75 13.91 -10.15 3.90
C GLY A 75 14.26 -11.23 4.93
N ASP A 76 13.61 -11.19 6.09
CA ASP A 76 13.78 -12.15 7.19
C ASP A 76 12.82 -13.37 7.05
N LEU A 77 12.06 -13.48 5.96
CA LEU A 77 11.00 -14.49 5.83
C LEU A 77 11.52 -15.93 5.96
N TYR A 78 12.74 -16.20 5.49
CA TYR A 78 13.37 -17.53 5.58
C TYR A 78 13.69 -17.96 7.03
N ASP A 79 13.87 -17.01 7.95
CA ASP A 79 14.07 -17.33 9.38
C ASP A 79 12.81 -17.94 9.99
N LEU A 80 11.63 -17.58 9.47
CA LEU A 80 10.33 -18.14 9.88
C LEU A 80 9.97 -19.39 9.08
N PHE A 81 10.16 -19.33 7.75
CA PHE A 81 9.78 -20.39 6.84
C PHE A 81 11.01 -20.87 6.07
N PRO A 82 11.79 -21.81 6.64
CA PRO A 82 13.09 -22.22 6.09
C PRO A 82 12.97 -23.12 4.86
N LYS A 83 12.32 -22.61 3.81
CA LYS A 83 12.11 -23.23 2.50
C LYS A 83 12.67 -22.34 1.38
N PRO A 84 13.36 -22.91 0.37
CA PRO A 84 13.91 -22.15 -0.75
C PRO A 84 12.93 -21.19 -1.46
N GLU A 85 11.68 -21.60 -1.65
CA GLU A 85 10.63 -20.81 -2.29
C GLU A 85 10.26 -19.56 -1.46
N PHE A 86 10.21 -19.66 -0.12
CA PHE A 86 9.96 -18.51 0.75
C PHE A 86 11.18 -17.58 0.84
N ASN A 87 12.40 -18.08 0.72
CA ASN A 87 13.57 -17.21 0.55
C ASN A 87 13.47 -16.41 -0.76
N GLY A 88 13.02 -17.05 -1.85
CA GLY A 88 12.77 -16.37 -3.12
C GLY A 88 11.73 -15.26 -2.98
N LEU A 89 10.56 -15.57 -2.41
CA LEU A 89 9.50 -14.59 -2.14
C LEU A 89 10.00 -13.43 -1.27
N GLY A 90 10.65 -13.76 -0.15
CA GLY A 90 11.15 -12.76 0.79
C GLY A 90 12.18 -11.82 0.16
N ALA A 91 13.10 -12.34 -0.65
CA ALA A 91 14.07 -11.52 -1.36
C ALA A 91 13.42 -10.62 -2.42
N THR A 92 12.44 -11.14 -3.17
CA THR A 92 11.71 -10.38 -4.19
C THR A 92 10.92 -9.23 -3.56
N PHE A 93 10.20 -9.47 -2.47
CA PHE A 93 9.45 -8.41 -1.79
C PHE A 93 10.37 -7.44 -1.03
N ALA A 94 11.46 -7.92 -0.41
CA ALA A 94 12.43 -7.02 0.22
C ALA A 94 13.07 -6.02 -0.75
N GLU A 95 13.27 -6.40 -2.02
CA GLU A 95 13.72 -5.46 -3.06
C GLU A 95 12.63 -4.45 -3.40
N CYS A 96 11.38 -4.90 -3.52
CA CYS A 96 10.21 -4.04 -3.73
C CYS A 96 10.13 -2.92 -2.69
N GLU A 97 10.28 -3.28 -1.41
CA GLU A 97 10.27 -2.33 -0.29
C GLU A 97 11.32 -1.21 -0.45
N PHE A 98 12.48 -1.53 -1.04
CA PHE A 98 13.53 -0.54 -1.29
C PHE A 98 13.11 0.44 -2.40
N ARG A 99 12.51 -0.06 -3.49
CA ARG A 99 11.97 0.79 -4.57
C ARG A 99 10.93 1.77 -4.04
N HIS A 100 10.03 1.31 -3.17
CA HIS A 100 9.05 2.18 -2.51
C HIS A 100 9.71 3.24 -1.64
N SER A 101 10.66 2.85 -0.80
CA SER A 101 11.35 3.78 0.09
C SER A 101 12.03 4.93 -0.66
N GLU A 102 12.69 4.62 -1.79
CA GLU A 102 13.31 5.63 -2.65
C GLU A 102 12.26 6.50 -3.37
N ALA A 103 11.14 5.92 -3.80
CA ALA A 103 10.05 6.66 -4.44
C ALA A 103 9.43 7.71 -3.50
N TYR A 104 9.10 7.32 -2.27
CA TYR A 104 8.50 8.25 -1.29
C TYR A 104 9.53 9.24 -0.75
N SER A 105 10.78 8.83 -0.58
CA SER A 105 11.90 9.75 -0.29
C SER A 105 12.02 10.84 -1.36
N ARG A 106 11.93 10.47 -2.65
CA ARG A 106 11.94 11.42 -3.76
C ARG A 106 10.72 12.35 -3.76
N LEU A 107 9.52 11.84 -3.46
CA LEU A 107 8.31 12.67 -3.39
C LEU A 107 8.40 13.74 -2.28
N LEU A 108 8.94 13.37 -1.11
CA LEU A 108 9.21 14.33 -0.03
C LEU A 108 10.19 15.42 -0.46
N GLU A 109 11.26 15.04 -1.17
CA GLU A 109 12.26 15.99 -1.68
C GLU A 109 11.64 16.97 -2.68
N VAL A 110 10.88 16.45 -3.65
CA VAL A 110 10.26 17.23 -4.74
C VAL A 110 9.26 18.26 -4.22
N LEU A 111 8.48 17.89 -3.20
CA LEU A 111 7.48 18.77 -2.60
C LEU A 111 8.03 19.63 -1.45
N GLY A 112 9.25 19.36 -0.98
CA GLY A 112 9.95 20.16 0.02
C GLY A 112 9.58 19.82 1.47
N TYR A 113 9.27 18.55 1.77
CA TYR A 113 8.77 18.09 3.07
C TYR A 113 9.76 17.32 3.94
N ASN A 114 11.05 17.27 3.55
CA ASN A 114 12.09 16.57 4.32
C ASN A 114 12.14 17.03 5.79
N ASN A 115 12.08 18.34 6.04
CA ASN A 115 12.12 18.88 7.40
C ASN A 115 10.88 18.50 8.22
N GLU A 116 9.70 18.45 7.60
CA GLU A 116 8.48 18.00 8.29
C GLU A 116 8.54 16.50 8.60
N PHE A 117 9.10 15.71 7.67
CA PHE A 117 9.31 14.27 7.86
C PHE A 117 10.30 13.96 8.99
N GLU A 118 11.42 14.69 9.08
CA GLU A 118 12.41 14.54 10.16
C GLU A 118 11.80 14.73 11.56
N ASN A 119 10.80 15.63 11.67
CA ASN A 119 10.12 15.94 12.93
C ASN A 119 8.78 15.22 13.08
N LEU A 120 8.45 14.27 12.20
CA LEU A 120 7.12 13.65 12.15
C LEU A 120 6.78 12.89 13.45
N LEU A 121 7.78 12.33 14.13
CA LEU A 121 7.59 11.64 15.43
C LEU A 121 7.28 12.59 16.60
N GLU A 122 7.39 13.90 16.42
CA GLU A 122 6.93 14.89 17.40
C GLU A 122 5.40 15.02 17.40
N VAL A 123 4.76 14.68 16.27
CA VAL A 123 3.31 14.68 16.14
C VAL A 123 2.73 13.49 16.95
N PRO A 124 1.77 13.73 17.87
CA PRO A 124 1.32 12.72 18.82
C PRO A 124 0.87 11.38 18.21
N ILE A 125 0.10 11.43 17.12
CA ILE A 125 -0.42 10.21 16.48
C ILE A 125 0.70 9.35 15.88
N PHE A 126 1.74 9.96 15.32
CA PHE A 126 2.89 9.22 14.78
C PHE A 126 3.75 8.60 15.87
N LYS A 127 3.88 9.26 17.02
CA LYS A 127 4.54 8.68 18.19
C LYS A 127 3.77 7.47 18.72
N GLU A 128 2.45 7.59 18.83
CA GLU A 128 1.57 6.49 19.27
C GLU A 128 1.65 5.31 18.30
N ARG A 129 1.47 5.57 16.99
CA ARG A 129 1.56 4.57 15.92
C ARG A 129 2.93 3.87 15.92
N ASN A 130 4.03 4.60 16.00
CA ASN A 130 5.39 4.03 16.04
C ASN A 130 5.60 3.10 17.24
N ASN A 131 5.03 3.41 18.41
CA ASN A 131 5.13 2.53 19.57
C ASN A 131 4.40 1.20 19.32
N VAL A 132 3.19 1.26 18.77
CA VAL A 132 2.41 0.06 18.42
C VAL A 132 3.13 -0.76 17.34
N LEU A 133 3.64 -0.12 16.28
CA LEU A 133 4.42 -0.81 15.25
C LEU A 133 5.62 -1.57 15.83
N LYS A 134 6.38 -0.92 16.73
CA LYS A 134 7.54 -1.54 17.39
C LYS A 134 7.17 -2.72 18.28
N GLU A 135 6.05 -2.64 18.99
CA GLU A 135 5.57 -3.70 19.86
C GLU A 135 5.21 -4.96 19.06
N TYR A 136 4.36 -4.81 18.04
CA TYR A 136 3.88 -5.94 17.24
C TYR A 136 4.96 -6.52 16.30
N LEU A 137 5.89 -5.70 15.81
CA LEU A 137 6.96 -6.14 14.91
C LEU A 137 8.22 -6.67 15.64
N ALA A 138 8.25 -6.63 16.97
CA ALA A 138 9.38 -7.12 17.75
C ALA A 138 9.67 -8.61 17.43
N LYS A 139 10.95 -8.95 17.22
CA LYS A 139 11.38 -10.33 16.96
C LYS A 139 11.34 -11.16 18.26
N ASN A 140 10.17 -11.70 18.60
CA ASN A 140 10.00 -12.71 19.65
C ASN A 140 9.38 -13.99 19.08
N LYS A 141 9.99 -15.17 19.35
CA LYS A 141 9.50 -16.47 18.87
C LYS A 141 8.09 -16.79 19.37
N GLU A 142 7.76 -16.36 20.59
CA GLU A 142 6.43 -16.57 21.18
C GLU A 142 5.34 -15.77 20.47
N ASN A 143 5.74 -14.76 19.67
CA ASN A 143 4.85 -13.84 18.99
C ASN A 143 4.91 -13.87 17.46
N ALA A 144 5.56 -14.89 16.88
CA ALA A 144 5.74 -14.98 15.43
C ALA A 144 4.39 -14.91 14.68
N MET A 145 3.36 -15.57 15.22
CA MET A 145 2.02 -15.58 14.65
C MET A 145 1.38 -14.20 14.67
N GLU A 146 1.25 -13.57 15.85
CA GLU A 146 0.69 -12.21 15.98
C GLU A 146 1.44 -11.22 15.09
N ARG A 147 2.76 -11.34 15.00
CA ARG A 147 3.60 -10.52 14.11
C ARG A 147 3.25 -10.70 12.64
N ILE A 148 3.08 -11.94 12.15
CA ILE A 148 2.71 -12.19 10.74
C ILE A 148 1.29 -11.67 10.46
N LEU A 149 0.34 -11.88 11.39
CA LEU A 149 -1.02 -11.35 11.28
C LEU A 149 -1.03 -9.84 11.21
N PHE A 150 -0.35 -9.20 12.15
CA PHE A 150 -0.25 -7.75 12.22
C PHE A 150 0.40 -7.21 10.94
N PHE A 151 1.56 -7.73 10.56
CA PHE A 151 2.24 -7.32 9.34
C PHE A 151 1.33 -7.43 8.12
N THR A 152 0.73 -8.59 7.89
CA THR A 152 -0.14 -8.86 6.72
C THR A 152 -1.41 -7.99 6.71
N LEU A 153 -2.14 -7.95 7.82
CA LEU A 153 -3.47 -7.32 7.85
C LEU A 153 -3.39 -5.82 8.01
N ILE A 154 -2.36 -5.34 8.70
CA ILE A 154 -2.20 -3.94 9.05
C ILE A 154 -1.25 -3.26 8.09
N ILE A 155 0.03 -3.67 8.09
CA ILE A 155 1.09 -2.94 7.37
C ILE A 155 0.81 -2.96 5.87
N GLU A 156 0.71 -4.16 5.29
CA GLU A 156 0.59 -4.35 3.84
C GLU A 156 -0.81 -4.02 3.29
N ASN A 157 -1.85 -3.90 4.12
CA ASN A 157 -3.24 -3.92 3.63
C ASN A 157 -4.14 -2.76 4.10
N ALA A 158 -3.87 -2.18 5.27
CA ALA A 158 -4.72 -1.13 5.83
C ALA A 158 -3.96 0.19 6.03
N SER A 159 -2.71 0.12 6.48
CA SER A 159 -1.96 1.23 7.06
C SER A 159 -1.62 2.36 6.07
N LEU A 160 -1.67 2.07 4.78
CA LEU A 160 -1.30 2.96 3.67
C LEU A 160 -2.49 3.35 2.78
N PHE A 161 -3.54 2.53 2.78
CA PHE A 161 -4.59 2.59 1.77
C PHE A 161 -5.50 3.81 1.92
N SER A 162 -5.62 4.35 3.14
CA SER A 162 -6.39 5.56 3.37
C SER A 162 -5.71 6.80 2.77
N GLN A 163 -4.38 6.85 2.88
CA GLN A 163 -3.54 7.89 2.29
C GLN A 163 -3.48 7.73 0.76
N PHE A 164 -3.38 6.48 0.26
CA PHE A 164 -3.45 6.19 -1.17
C PHE A 164 -4.75 6.70 -1.79
N ALA A 165 -5.89 6.35 -1.20
CA ALA A 165 -7.19 6.82 -1.66
C ALA A 165 -7.31 8.35 -1.62
N THR A 166 -6.76 8.99 -0.58
CA THR A 166 -6.74 10.45 -0.49
C THR A 166 -6.01 11.07 -1.68
N ILE A 167 -4.83 10.57 -2.06
CA ILE A 167 -4.05 11.11 -3.17
C ILE A 167 -4.70 10.79 -4.52
N LEU A 168 -5.12 9.53 -4.76
CA LEU A 168 -5.75 9.13 -6.03
C LEU A 168 -7.04 9.90 -6.32
N SER A 169 -7.75 10.35 -5.28
CA SER A 169 -8.97 11.16 -5.46
C SER A 169 -8.73 12.46 -6.21
N PHE A 170 -7.54 13.09 -6.07
CA PHE A 170 -7.22 14.31 -6.80
C PHE A 170 -7.06 14.07 -8.29
N THR A 171 -6.48 12.93 -8.67
CA THR A 171 -6.38 12.53 -10.08
C THR A 171 -7.76 12.17 -10.63
N ARG A 172 -8.53 11.36 -9.90
CA ARG A 172 -9.87 10.94 -10.35
C ARG A 172 -10.83 12.11 -10.54
N PHE A 173 -10.94 12.98 -9.55
CA PHE A 173 -12.01 13.99 -9.51
C PHE A 173 -11.58 15.37 -10.01
N LYS A 174 -10.27 15.67 -10.05
CA LYS A 174 -9.75 16.95 -10.56
C LYS A 174 -8.77 16.83 -11.73
N GLY A 175 -8.25 15.64 -12.00
CA GLY A 175 -7.20 15.44 -13.02
C GLY A 175 -5.84 16.03 -12.62
N TYR A 176 -5.62 16.28 -11.32
CA TYR A 176 -4.36 16.81 -10.78
C TYR A 176 -3.48 15.70 -10.21
N MET A 177 -2.20 15.99 -10.00
CA MET A 177 -1.27 15.09 -9.30
C MET A 177 -1.08 13.72 -9.98
N LYS A 178 -1.19 13.67 -11.31
CA LYS A 178 -1.23 12.42 -12.09
C LYS A 178 0.01 11.55 -11.93
N ASN A 179 1.20 12.15 -11.92
CA ASN A 179 2.44 11.39 -11.82
C ASN A 179 2.66 10.91 -10.38
N VAL A 180 2.24 11.69 -9.38
CA VAL A 180 2.16 11.20 -8.00
C VAL A 180 1.17 10.04 -7.90
N ALA A 181 0.00 10.14 -8.55
CA ALA A 181 -0.98 9.06 -8.58
C ALA A 181 -0.47 7.78 -9.25
N ASN A 182 0.37 7.86 -10.29
CA ASN A 182 1.04 6.68 -10.85
C ASN A 182 1.89 5.96 -9.80
N ILE A 183 2.72 6.69 -9.03
CA ILE A 183 3.50 6.10 -7.94
C ILE A 183 2.58 5.43 -6.92
N ILE A 184 1.50 6.10 -6.51
CA ILE A 184 0.53 5.54 -5.55
C ILE A 184 -0.16 4.29 -6.10
N ALA A 185 -0.56 4.28 -7.37
CA ALA A 185 -1.22 3.14 -7.99
C ALA A 185 -0.28 1.94 -8.08
N TRP A 186 0.97 2.13 -8.53
CA TRP A 186 1.95 1.05 -8.60
C TRP A 186 2.32 0.51 -7.21
N THR A 187 2.52 1.38 -6.21
CA THR A 187 2.70 0.92 -4.82
C THR A 187 1.46 0.16 -4.33
N SER A 188 0.25 0.64 -4.62
CA SER A 188 -0.99 -0.05 -4.19
C SER A 188 -1.11 -1.46 -4.76
N VAL A 189 -0.64 -1.70 -5.99
CA VAL A 189 -0.59 -3.03 -6.61
C VAL A 189 0.43 -3.92 -5.90
N ASP A 190 1.64 -3.40 -5.66
CA ASP A 190 2.69 -4.12 -4.95
C ASP A 190 2.25 -4.51 -3.53
N GLU A 191 1.70 -3.56 -2.77
CA GLU A 191 1.20 -3.79 -1.40
C GLU A 191 0.02 -4.76 -1.35
N GLN A 192 -0.89 -4.70 -2.33
CA GLN A 192 -1.96 -5.69 -2.44
C GLN A 192 -1.41 -7.10 -2.71
N LEU A 193 -0.34 -7.20 -3.51
CA LEU A 193 0.34 -8.46 -3.77
C LEU A 193 1.05 -8.98 -2.51
N HIS A 194 1.68 -8.11 -1.74
CA HIS A 194 2.27 -8.45 -0.44
C HIS A 194 1.22 -8.97 0.55
N ALA A 195 0.11 -8.25 0.70
CA ALA A 195 -1.02 -8.65 1.55
C ALA A 195 -1.57 -10.02 1.13
N ASN A 196 -1.75 -10.25 -0.17
CA ASN A 196 -2.26 -11.53 -0.70
C ASN A 196 -1.29 -12.69 -0.41
N ALA A 197 0.02 -12.47 -0.53
CA ALA A 197 1.02 -13.48 -0.19
C ALA A 197 1.04 -13.76 1.31
N GLY A 198 0.92 -12.73 2.16
CA GLY A 198 0.78 -12.89 3.61
C GLY A 198 -0.46 -13.70 3.98
N ILE A 199 -1.61 -13.42 3.34
CA ILE A 199 -2.85 -14.20 3.51
C ILE A 199 -2.64 -15.66 3.09
N TYR A 200 -1.97 -15.92 1.96
CA TYR A 200 -1.63 -17.27 1.53
C TYR A 200 -0.79 -18.01 2.59
N ILE A 201 0.27 -17.37 3.10
CA ILE A 201 1.14 -17.93 4.14
C ILE A 201 0.32 -18.25 5.39
N LEU A 202 -0.50 -17.31 5.87
CA LEU A 202 -1.36 -17.49 7.03
C LEU A 202 -2.33 -18.65 6.85
N ARG A 203 -2.94 -18.79 5.67
CA ARG A 203 -3.80 -19.94 5.35
C ARG A 203 -3.04 -21.25 5.42
N LYS A 204 -1.82 -21.32 4.88
CA LYS A 204 -0.98 -22.52 4.99
C LYS A 204 -0.60 -22.86 6.43
N ILE A 205 -0.27 -21.85 7.24
CA ILE A 205 -0.03 -22.03 8.67
C ILE A 205 -1.28 -22.61 9.35
N PHE A 206 -2.47 -22.06 9.09
CA PHE A 206 -3.72 -22.53 9.69
C PHE A 206 -4.18 -23.90 9.18
N GLU A 207 -3.89 -24.23 7.93
CA GLU A 207 -4.14 -25.56 7.36
C GLU A 207 -3.29 -26.63 8.06
N GLU A 208 -2.03 -26.31 8.37
CA GLU A 208 -1.08 -27.23 9.00
C GLU A 208 -1.13 -27.23 10.54
N ASN A 209 -1.58 -26.12 11.15
CA ASN A 209 -1.59 -25.89 12.61
C ASN A 209 -2.95 -25.27 13.04
N PRO A 210 -4.05 -26.05 13.07
CA PRO A 210 -5.39 -25.52 13.37
C PRO A 210 -5.53 -24.82 14.71
N GLU A 211 -4.72 -25.19 15.72
CA GLU A 211 -4.68 -24.52 17.02
C GLU A 211 -4.22 -23.06 16.94
N MET A 212 -3.33 -22.73 16.00
CA MET A 212 -2.92 -21.34 15.75
C MET A 212 -4.07 -20.52 15.18
N LYS A 213 -4.96 -21.14 14.39
CA LYS A 213 -6.16 -20.47 13.86
C LYS A 213 -7.14 -20.13 14.97
N GLU A 214 -7.40 -21.04 15.90
CA GLU A 214 -8.32 -20.77 17.01
C GLU A 214 -7.79 -19.64 17.89
N ARG A 215 -6.49 -19.65 18.21
CA ARG A 215 -5.83 -18.54 18.91
C ARG A 215 -5.96 -17.22 18.14
N ALA A 216 -5.72 -17.24 16.83
CA ALA A 216 -5.88 -16.07 15.97
C ALA A 216 -7.32 -15.52 15.96
N LYS A 217 -8.36 -16.37 16.04
CA LYS A 217 -9.75 -15.88 16.13
C LYS A 217 -10.01 -15.08 17.40
N GLU A 218 -9.44 -15.52 18.53
CA GLU A 218 -9.58 -14.87 19.82
C GLU A 218 -8.79 -13.55 19.86
N GLU A 219 -7.54 -13.56 19.40
CA GLU A 219 -6.63 -12.42 19.53
C GLU A 219 -6.79 -11.38 18.40
N ALA A 220 -7.11 -11.81 17.17
CA ALA A 220 -7.07 -10.91 16.01
C ALA A 220 -8.12 -9.80 16.06
N THR A 221 -9.29 -10.10 16.59
CA THR A 221 -10.38 -9.11 16.68
C THR A 221 -9.98 -7.92 17.55
N ASP A 222 -9.31 -8.17 18.67
CA ASP A 222 -8.99 -7.13 19.63
C ASP A 222 -7.87 -6.22 19.12
N PHE A 223 -6.78 -6.78 18.58
CA PHE A 223 -5.70 -5.92 18.05
C PHE A 223 -6.15 -5.12 16.83
N ILE A 224 -6.99 -5.70 15.96
CA ILE A 224 -7.48 -5.01 14.75
C ILE A 224 -8.41 -3.85 15.12
N ARG A 225 -9.26 -4.03 16.15
CA ARG A 225 -10.08 -2.93 16.68
C ARG A 225 -9.24 -1.83 17.33
N ASN A 226 -8.16 -2.20 18.01
CA ASN A 226 -7.25 -1.21 18.58
C ASN A 226 -6.50 -0.44 17.49
N TYR A 227 -6.04 -1.14 16.45
CA TYR A 227 -5.31 -0.53 15.35
C TYR A 227 -6.21 0.40 14.52
N ILE A 228 -7.44 -0.01 14.19
CA ILE A 228 -8.32 0.84 13.36
C ILE A 228 -8.63 2.19 14.03
N ALA A 229 -8.62 2.25 15.37
CA ALA A 229 -8.76 3.51 16.10
C ALA A 229 -7.56 4.45 15.90
N LEU A 230 -6.36 3.92 15.66
CA LEU A 230 -5.19 4.72 15.26
C LEU A 230 -5.35 5.26 13.84
N GLU A 231 -5.92 4.48 12.93
CA GLU A 231 -6.24 4.97 11.58
C GLU A 231 -7.30 6.06 11.61
N ASP A 232 -8.33 5.96 12.46
CA ASP A 232 -9.32 7.04 12.60
C ASP A 232 -8.64 8.35 13.08
N LYS A 233 -7.72 8.27 14.05
CA LYS A 233 -6.91 9.41 14.51
C LYS A 233 -5.96 9.92 13.40
N MET A 234 -5.45 9.02 12.57
CA MET A 234 -4.62 9.40 11.42
C MET A 234 -5.45 10.20 10.41
N LEU A 235 -6.67 9.77 10.13
CA LEU A 235 -7.61 10.51 9.27
C LEU A 235 -7.99 11.87 9.87
N GLU A 236 -8.20 11.95 11.19
CA GLU A 236 -8.39 13.23 11.89
C GLU A 236 -7.21 14.17 11.69
N TRP A 237 -5.98 13.65 11.76
CA TRP A 237 -4.80 14.44 11.49
C TRP A 237 -4.69 14.83 10.01
N ILE A 238 -4.94 13.93 9.06
CA ILE A 238 -4.87 14.24 7.62
C ILE A 238 -5.85 15.36 7.23
N PHE A 239 -7.06 15.35 7.80
CA PHE A 239 -8.13 16.30 7.49
C PHE A 239 -8.33 17.39 8.55
N GLU A 240 -7.33 17.69 9.38
CA GLU A 240 -7.42 18.68 10.47
C GLU A 240 -7.85 20.08 9.97
N GLU A 241 -7.36 20.47 8.79
CA GLU A 241 -7.66 21.77 8.17
C GLU A 241 -9.01 21.78 7.44
N GLY A 242 -9.66 20.62 7.31
CA GLY A 242 -10.94 20.43 6.64
C GLY A 242 -10.99 19.15 5.81
N GLU A 243 -12.21 18.64 5.61
CA GLU A 243 -12.45 17.53 4.68
C GLU A 243 -12.40 18.01 3.22
N ILE A 244 -12.05 17.08 2.33
CA ILE A 244 -12.09 17.29 0.87
C ILE A 244 -13.49 16.99 0.32
N GLU A 245 -13.84 17.55 -0.83
CA GLU A 245 -15.22 17.51 -1.34
C GLU A 245 -15.66 16.16 -1.93
N PHE A 246 -14.74 15.23 -2.17
CA PHE A 246 -14.99 14.03 -2.96
C PHE A 246 -15.63 12.89 -2.17
N PHE A 247 -15.28 12.77 -0.90
CA PHE A 247 -15.76 11.76 0.03
C PHE A 247 -15.60 12.29 1.46
N THR A 248 -16.39 11.76 2.39
CA THR A 248 -16.27 12.14 3.80
C THR A 248 -15.21 11.30 4.52
N LYS A 249 -14.72 11.79 5.65
CA LYS A 249 -13.84 10.98 6.52
C LYS A 249 -14.50 9.66 6.92
N GLU A 250 -15.81 9.65 7.14
CA GLU A 250 -16.58 8.45 7.48
C GLU A 250 -16.57 7.42 6.34
N ASP A 251 -16.70 7.87 5.09
CA ASP A 251 -16.64 6.99 3.91
C ASP A 251 -15.30 6.25 3.85
N LEU A 252 -14.19 7.00 4.02
CA LEU A 252 -12.84 6.44 4.01
C LEU A 252 -12.61 5.50 5.20
N ALA A 253 -13.08 5.87 6.38
CA ALA A 253 -12.98 5.06 7.60
C ALA A 253 -13.76 3.74 7.49
N ASN A 254 -14.96 3.78 6.88
CA ASN A 254 -15.76 2.60 6.57
C ASN A 254 -15.07 1.70 5.54
N TYR A 255 -14.44 2.30 4.52
CA TYR A 255 -13.70 1.54 3.52
C TYR A 255 -12.49 0.80 4.11
N MET A 256 -11.73 1.41 5.04
CA MET A 256 -10.62 0.72 5.71
C MET A 256 -11.10 -0.50 6.52
N ARG A 257 -12.22 -0.35 7.22
CA ARG A 257 -12.88 -1.46 7.94
C ARG A 257 -13.38 -2.54 6.98
N TYR A 258 -13.92 -2.16 5.82
CA TYR A 258 -14.37 -3.09 4.78
C TYR A 258 -13.21 -3.94 4.24
N ARG A 259 -12.06 -3.32 3.94
CA ARG A 259 -10.83 -4.03 3.51
C ARG A 259 -10.35 -5.04 4.54
N LEU A 260 -10.37 -4.66 5.82
CA LEU A 260 -9.98 -5.54 6.93
C LEU A 260 -10.98 -6.71 7.11
N ASP A 261 -12.28 -6.44 7.05
CA ASP A 261 -13.32 -7.47 7.10
C ASP A 261 -13.16 -8.49 5.95
N ASP A 262 -12.82 -8.03 4.75
CA ASP A 262 -12.55 -8.91 3.60
C ASP A 262 -11.34 -9.81 3.86
N SER A 263 -10.21 -9.24 4.28
CA SER A 263 -8.98 -9.99 4.57
C SER A 263 -9.17 -11.00 5.69
N LEU A 264 -9.88 -10.63 6.76
CA LEU A 264 -10.24 -11.54 7.85
C LEU A 264 -11.20 -12.65 7.39
N THR A 265 -12.11 -12.35 6.46
CA THR A 265 -13.00 -13.35 5.86
C THR A 265 -12.20 -14.37 5.05
N GLN A 266 -11.20 -13.94 4.28
CA GLN A 266 -10.32 -14.83 3.53
C GLN A 266 -9.51 -15.79 4.45
N LEU A 267 -9.22 -15.36 5.67
CA LEU A 267 -8.58 -16.19 6.72
C LEU A 267 -9.57 -17.05 7.52
N GLY A 268 -10.88 -16.84 7.33
CA GLY A 268 -11.93 -17.50 8.11
C GLY A 268 -11.99 -17.03 9.57
N LEU A 269 -11.63 -15.77 9.82
CA LEU A 269 -11.63 -15.11 11.14
C LEU A 269 -12.88 -14.23 11.36
N GLY A 270 -13.74 -14.09 10.36
CA GLY A 270 -15.02 -13.38 10.46
C GLY A 270 -14.94 -11.91 10.03
N LYS A 271 -15.97 -11.13 10.41
CA LYS A 271 -16.15 -9.72 10.03
C LYS A 271 -16.42 -8.87 11.28
N PRO A 272 -15.38 -8.46 12.02
CA PRO A 272 -15.55 -7.76 13.29
C PRO A 272 -16.18 -6.37 13.18
N PHE A 273 -16.20 -5.77 11.97
CA PHE A 273 -16.78 -4.44 11.73
C PHE A 273 -18.17 -4.50 11.09
N GLY A 274 -18.43 -5.48 10.23
CA GLY A 274 -19.73 -5.70 9.61
C GLY A 274 -20.13 -4.60 8.63
N ILE A 275 -19.16 -3.98 7.94
CA ILE A 275 -19.43 -2.90 6.98
C ILE A 275 -20.21 -3.46 5.79
N THR A 276 -21.35 -2.82 5.50
CA THR A 276 -22.20 -3.21 4.36
C THR A 276 -21.64 -2.67 3.05
N ASN A 277 -22.00 -3.31 1.93
CA ASN A 277 -21.60 -2.83 0.60
C ASN A 277 -22.06 -1.38 0.35
N GLU A 278 -23.23 -0.96 0.85
CA GLU A 278 -23.69 0.42 0.68
C GLU A 278 -22.85 1.43 1.49
N GLN A 279 -22.31 1.04 2.65
CA GLN A 279 -21.41 1.89 3.43
C GLN A 279 -20.01 1.99 2.79
N ALA A 280 -19.54 0.94 2.12
CA ALA A 280 -18.26 0.95 1.41
C ALA A 280 -18.33 1.60 0.02
N LYS A 281 -19.53 1.64 -0.58
CA LYS A 281 -19.81 2.12 -1.94
C LYS A 281 -19.17 3.46 -2.31
N PRO A 282 -19.16 4.49 -1.45
CA PRO A 282 -18.56 5.78 -1.79
C PRO A 282 -17.06 5.71 -2.10
N MET A 283 -16.37 4.64 -1.67
CA MET A 283 -14.93 4.45 -1.87
C MET A 283 -14.58 3.31 -2.82
N LEU A 284 -15.56 2.56 -3.36
CA LEU A 284 -15.28 1.43 -4.28
C LEU A 284 -14.60 1.85 -5.58
N TRP A 285 -14.66 3.13 -5.94
CA TRP A 285 -13.89 3.68 -7.05
C TRP A 285 -12.38 3.53 -6.88
N PHE A 286 -11.88 3.39 -5.65
CA PHE A 286 -10.44 3.27 -5.38
C PHE A 286 -9.83 2.06 -6.10
N GLU A 287 -10.52 0.91 -6.09
CA GLU A 287 -10.06 -0.28 -6.79
C GLU A 287 -10.04 -0.04 -8.31
N GLU A 288 -11.09 0.57 -8.86
CA GLU A 288 -11.14 0.92 -10.28
C GLU A 288 -9.96 1.83 -10.67
N GLU A 289 -9.62 2.81 -9.82
CA GLU A 289 -8.57 3.78 -10.08
C GLU A 289 -7.17 3.16 -10.01
N VAL A 290 -6.93 2.25 -9.06
CA VAL A 290 -5.67 1.51 -8.97
C VAL A 290 -5.45 0.67 -10.24
N PHE A 291 -6.48 -0.06 -10.69
CA PHE A 291 -6.37 -0.90 -11.90
C PHE A 291 -6.45 -0.12 -13.22
N SER A 292 -7.08 1.06 -13.26
CA SER A 292 -7.13 1.87 -14.48
C SER A 292 -5.78 2.50 -14.81
N ASN A 293 -4.99 2.86 -13.80
CA ASN A 293 -3.67 3.46 -13.99
C ASN A 293 -2.59 2.46 -14.46
N GLU A 294 -2.83 1.14 -14.37
CA GLU A 294 -1.92 0.13 -14.94
C GLU A 294 -2.07 -0.06 -16.46
N LEU A 295 -3.26 0.19 -17.02
CA LEU A 295 -3.61 -0.27 -18.36
C LEU A 295 -2.88 0.45 -19.51
N ASP A 296 -2.34 1.65 -19.28
CA ASP A 296 -1.72 2.48 -20.33
C ASP A 296 -0.22 2.76 -20.14
N ASP A 297 0.42 2.29 -19.07
CA ASP A 297 1.79 2.71 -18.74
C ASP A 297 2.94 1.87 -19.33
N PHE A 298 2.65 1.10 -20.39
CA PHE A 298 3.70 0.59 -21.28
C PHE A 298 4.43 1.73 -22.04
N PHE A 299 3.92 2.97 -21.92
CA PHE A 299 4.38 4.19 -22.60
C PHE A 299 4.71 5.39 -21.67
N ALA A 300 5.20 5.17 -20.46
CA ALA A 300 6.27 6.04 -19.92
C ALA A 300 7.53 6.05 -20.85
N LYS A 301 7.54 5.24 -21.92
CA LYS A 301 8.28 5.53 -23.15
C LYS A 301 7.96 6.93 -23.65
N ARG A 302 8.95 7.83 -23.53
CA ARG A 302 9.11 9.10 -24.27
C ARG A 302 8.03 9.33 -25.34
N PRO A 303 7.28 10.44 -25.30
CA PRO A 303 6.54 10.86 -26.47
C PRO A 303 7.56 11.12 -27.60
N THR A 304 7.65 10.22 -28.57
CA THR A 304 8.23 10.53 -29.88
C THR A 304 7.16 10.98 -30.87
N ALA A 305 5.95 11.29 -30.40
CA ALA A 305 4.97 12.03 -31.17
C ALA A 305 5.29 13.53 -31.09
N TYR A 306 6.37 13.93 -31.76
CA TYR A 306 6.42 15.27 -32.31
C TYR A 306 5.99 15.13 -33.77
N THR A 307 4.92 15.81 -34.17
CA THR A 307 4.62 15.94 -35.59
C THR A 307 5.57 16.97 -36.17
N LYS A 308 6.62 16.52 -36.88
CA LYS A 308 7.28 17.38 -37.87
C LYS A 308 6.51 17.20 -39.17
N HIS A 309 5.99 18.30 -39.69
CA HIS A 309 5.28 18.38 -40.99
C HIS A 309 3.78 18.09 -40.99
N ASP A 310 3.02 18.57 -40.00
CA ASP A 310 1.62 18.91 -40.29
C ASP A 310 1.61 20.08 -41.28
N LYS A 311 1.36 19.76 -42.56
CA LYS A 311 0.91 20.77 -43.52
C LYS A 311 -0.57 21.02 -43.25
N SER A 312 -0.95 22.28 -43.09
CA SER A 312 -2.37 22.65 -43.15
C SER A 312 -2.89 22.27 -44.54
N ILE A 313 -3.82 21.33 -44.60
CA ILE A 313 -4.54 21.02 -45.83
C ILE A 313 -5.54 22.16 -46.05
N SER A 314 -5.40 22.85 -47.18
CA SER A 314 -6.34 23.88 -47.61
C SER A 314 -7.34 23.29 -48.60
N GLU A 315 -8.42 24.02 -48.91
CA GLU A 315 -9.41 23.63 -49.92
C GLU A 315 -8.77 23.31 -51.30
N HIS A 316 -7.61 23.92 -51.60
CA HIS A 316 -6.85 23.68 -52.82
C HIS A 316 -6.08 22.36 -52.87
N ASP A 317 -5.95 21.65 -51.74
CA ASP A 317 -5.26 20.37 -51.66
C ASP A 317 -6.22 19.16 -51.81
N LEU A 318 -7.53 19.42 -51.89
CA LEU A 318 -8.59 18.40 -51.91
C LEU A 318 -9.28 18.23 -53.28
N PHE A 319 -8.82 18.90 -54.34
CA PHE A 319 -9.36 18.78 -55.70
C PHE A 319 -8.27 18.72 -56.78
#